data_AF-A0AAV4G2N8-F1
#
_entry.id   AF-A0AAV4G2N8-F1
#
_cell.length_a   1.000
_cell.length_b   1.000
_cell.length_c   1.000
_cell.angle_alpha   90.00
_cell.angle_beta   90.00
_cell.angle_gamma   90.00
#
_symmetry.space_group_name_H-M   'P 1'
#
loop_
_entity.id
_entity.type
_entity.pdbx_description
1 polymer ?
#
loop_
_entity_poly.entity_id
_entity_poly.type
_entity_poly.pdbx_seq_one_letter_code
_entity_poly.pdbx_strand_id
1 'polypeptide(L)'
;MVLAKVVVVVVVVIVVVVVVVVVVVVVDVDSGPHPPVCPKGSLTRIETKGENEFIKKFLSKSEGFVKLVWTAGLDVDEDDNWTWQDNNDPITGFTDWAPYADGVDDYNYGFENCLALGRTSDWAWRVVSCDLELPILCEEPETPSSR
;
A
#
# COMPACT_ATOMS: atom_id res chain seq x y z
N MET A 1 -15.63 -10.27 15.33
CA MET A 1 -15.69 -8.81 15.10
C MET A 1 -16.10 -8.63 13.63
N VAL A 2 -17.00 -7.70 13.33
CA VAL A 2 -17.67 -7.62 12.01
C VAL A 2 -16.65 -7.25 10.92
N LEU A 3 -16.42 -8.13 9.94
CA LEU A 3 -15.62 -7.83 8.75
C LEU A 3 -16.31 -6.72 7.94
N ALA A 4 -15.79 -5.49 8.03
CA ALA A 4 -16.15 -4.44 7.09
C ALA A 4 -15.24 -4.55 5.86
N LYS A 5 -15.64 -5.37 4.88
CA LYS A 5 -14.95 -5.40 3.57
C LYS A 5 -15.38 -4.19 2.77
N VAL A 6 -14.50 -3.20 2.63
CA VAL A 6 -14.70 -2.11 1.68
C VAL A 6 -13.97 -2.49 0.40
N VAL A 7 -14.74 -2.90 -0.60
CA VAL A 7 -14.24 -3.29 -1.93
C VAL A 7 -14.37 -2.09 -2.85
N VAL A 8 -13.25 -1.56 -3.38
CA VAL A 8 -13.30 -0.49 -4.39
C VAL A 8 -12.46 -0.84 -5.61
N VAL A 9 -13.09 -0.64 -6.77
CA VAL A 9 -12.57 -0.98 -8.09
C VAL A 9 -11.83 0.23 -8.67
N VAL A 10 -10.54 0.07 -8.98
CA VAL A 10 -9.70 1.08 -9.63
C VAL A 10 -9.56 0.75 -11.11
N VAL A 11 -10.08 1.60 -11.99
CA VAL A 11 -9.93 1.42 -13.45
C VAL A 11 -8.86 2.38 -13.96
N VAL A 12 -7.65 1.88 -14.24
CA VAL A 12 -6.60 2.67 -14.93
C VAL A 12 -6.71 2.39 -16.44
N VAL A 13 -7.09 3.40 -17.22
CA VAL A 13 -7.22 3.30 -18.68
C VAL A 13 -5.96 3.88 -19.34
N ILE A 14 -5.07 3.03 -19.85
CA ILE A 14 -3.96 3.44 -20.71
C ILE A 14 -4.32 3.12 -22.17
N VAL A 15 -4.58 4.18 -22.95
CA VAL A 15 -4.78 4.10 -24.41
C VAL A 15 -3.37 4.22 -25.00
N VAL A 16 -2.79 3.19 -25.64
CA VAL A 16 -2.78 3.02 -27.11
C VAL A 16 -2.64 1.52 -27.52
N VAL A 17 -2.42 0.59 -26.59
CA VAL A 17 -2.44 -0.87 -26.86
C VAL A 17 -3.15 -1.53 -25.68
N VAL A 18 -4.32 -2.13 -25.91
CA VAL A 18 -5.30 -2.49 -24.89
C VAL A 18 -4.74 -3.50 -23.87
N VAL A 19 -4.18 -2.98 -22.78
CA VAL A 19 -3.98 -3.70 -21.52
C VAL A 19 -4.70 -2.86 -20.47
N VAL A 20 -5.87 -3.31 -20.06
CA VAL A 20 -6.64 -2.71 -18.97
C VAL A 20 -6.13 -3.39 -17.71
N VAL A 21 -5.40 -2.66 -16.87
CA VAL A 21 -5.04 -3.14 -15.53
C VAL A 21 -6.07 -2.54 -14.58
N VAL A 22 -7.03 -3.35 -14.13
CA VAL A 22 -7.92 -2.98 -13.03
C VAL A 22 -7.28 -3.47 -11.75
N VAL A 23 -6.85 -2.54 -10.93
CA VAL A 23 -6.34 -2.84 -9.59
C VAL A 23 -7.56 -2.89 -8.67
N VAL A 24 -7.88 -4.04 -8.09
CA VAL A 24 -8.93 -4.11 -7.07
C VAL A 24 -8.29 -3.82 -5.72
N VAL A 25 -8.52 -2.61 -5.22
CA VAL A 25 -8.06 -2.22 -3.89
C VAL A 25 -9.08 -2.67 -2.86
N VAL A 26 -8.73 -3.74 -2.14
CA VAL A 26 -9.50 -4.22 -0.98
C VAL A 26 -8.82 -3.75 0.29
N VAL A 27 -9.60 -3.07 1.14
CA VAL A 27 -9.19 -2.80 2.52
C VAL A 27 -9.71 -3.93 3.39
N ASP A 28 -8.84 -4.89 3.72
CA ASP A 28 -9.16 -5.95 4.69
C ASP A 28 -8.64 -5.56 6.07
N VAL A 29 -9.41 -5.86 7.13
CA VAL A 29 -9.13 -5.51 8.54
C VAL A 29 -8.78 -6.77 9.32
N ASP A 30 -7.99 -7.66 8.72
CA ASP A 30 -7.53 -8.89 9.37
C ASP A 30 -6.03 -8.76 9.67
N SER A 31 -5.72 -8.51 10.94
CA SER A 31 -4.37 -8.44 11.49
C SER A 31 -3.77 -9.85 11.64
N GLY A 32 -3.11 -10.32 10.58
CA GLY A 32 -2.35 -11.58 10.55
C GLY A 32 -0.86 -11.41 10.89
N PRO A 33 -0.09 -12.53 11.06
CA PRO A 33 1.33 -12.48 11.42
C PRO A 33 2.15 -11.75 10.34
N HIS A 34 3.02 -10.84 10.78
CA HIS A 34 3.73 -9.92 9.91
C HIS A 34 4.82 -10.59 9.07
N PRO A 35 4.98 -10.17 7.80
CA PRO A 35 4.21 -9.12 7.10
C PRO A 35 2.81 -9.60 6.60
N PRO A 36 1.82 -8.69 6.49
CA PRO A 36 0.46 -9.04 6.10
C PRO A 36 0.40 -9.66 4.69
N VAL A 37 -0.63 -10.46 4.43
CA VAL A 37 -0.83 -11.13 3.13
C VAL A 37 -2.25 -10.89 2.64
N CYS A 38 -2.37 -10.47 1.39
CA CYS A 38 -3.66 -10.32 0.74
C CYS A 38 -4.34 -11.69 0.53
N PRO A 39 -5.63 -11.85 0.91
CA PRO A 39 -6.37 -13.09 0.67
C PRO A 39 -6.44 -13.50 -0.81
N LYS A 40 -6.34 -12.51 -1.70
CA LYS A 40 -6.25 -12.65 -3.16
C LYS A 40 -5.32 -11.58 -3.71
N GLY A 41 -4.54 -11.91 -4.74
CA GLY A 41 -3.57 -10.99 -5.31
C GLY A 41 -2.34 -10.80 -4.42
N SER A 42 -1.75 -9.62 -4.49
CA SER A 42 -0.58 -9.18 -3.72
C SER A 42 -0.89 -7.91 -2.93
N LEU A 43 -0.03 -7.53 -1.98
CA LEU A 43 -0.08 -6.17 -1.45
C LEU A 43 0.23 -5.17 -2.57
N THR A 44 -0.38 -3.99 -2.50
CA THR A 44 -0.21 -2.96 -3.53
C THR A 44 1.20 -2.39 -3.54
N ARG A 45 1.82 -2.41 -4.71
CA ARG A 45 3.01 -1.61 -5.01
C ARG A 45 2.58 -0.25 -5.55
N ILE A 46 3.37 0.79 -5.32
CA ILE A 46 3.04 2.13 -5.79
C ILE A 46 4.18 2.60 -6.68
N GLU A 47 4.09 2.26 -7.96
CA GLU A 47 5.20 2.40 -8.91
C GLU A 47 5.10 3.71 -9.71
N THR A 48 3.92 4.35 -9.71
CA THR A 48 3.69 5.57 -10.49
C THR A 48 2.95 6.65 -9.72
N LYS A 49 3.17 7.91 -10.12
CA LYS A 49 2.42 9.05 -9.60
C LYS A 49 0.91 8.92 -9.81
N GLY A 50 0.49 8.42 -10.97
CA GLY A 50 -0.93 8.28 -11.31
C GLY A 50 -1.65 7.28 -10.40
N GLU A 51 -0.99 6.16 -10.11
CA GLU A 51 -1.46 5.17 -9.14
C GLU A 51 -1.55 5.76 -7.72
N ASN A 52 -0.50 6.44 -7.27
CA ASN A 52 -0.48 7.08 -5.96
C ASN A 52 -1.62 8.10 -5.79
N GLU A 53 -1.79 9.02 -6.74
CA GLU A 53 -2.88 10.02 -6.73
C GLU A 53 -4.26 9.37 -6.73
N PHE A 54 -4.43 8.27 -7.47
CA PHE A 54 -5.65 7.49 -7.43
C PHE A 54 -5.91 6.95 -6.02
N ILE A 55 -4.93 6.26 -5.42
CA ILE A 55 -5.05 5.65 -4.09
C ILE A 55 -5.37 6.70 -3.04
N LYS A 56 -4.65 7.84 -3.04
CA LYS A 56 -4.92 8.96 -2.12
C LYS A 56 -6.35 9.46 -2.22
N LYS A 57 -6.84 9.68 -3.44
CA LYS A 57 -8.21 10.15 -3.69
C LYS A 57 -9.24 9.12 -3.26
N PHE A 58 -8.94 7.84 -3.46
CA PHE A 58 -9.80 6.75 -3.00
C PHE A 58 -9.89 6.71 -1.47
N LEU A 59 -8.75 6.65 -0.77
CA LEU A 59 -8.68 6.62 0.68
C LEU A 59 -9.30 7.86 1.32
N SER A 60 -9.10 9.04 0.72
CA SER A 60 -9.71 10.31 1.17
C SER A 60 -11.24 10.33 1.09
N LYS A 61 -11.82 9.56 0.17
CA LYS A 61 -13.27 9.43 0.02
C LYS A 61 -13.87 8.32 0.87
N SER A 62 -13.05 7.42 1.40
CA SER A 62 -13.52 6.37 2.29
C SER A 62 -13.97 7.02 3.61
N GLU A 63 -15.26 6.98 3.90
CA GLU A 63 -15.79 7.41 5.19
C GLU A 63 -15.42 6.35 6.23
N GLY A 64 -14.31 6.55 6.96
CA GLY A 64 -13.85 5.55 7.93
C GLY A 64 -12.79 6.04 8.91
N PHE A 65 -12.68 5.31 10.02
CA PHE A 65 -11.71 5.46 11.11
C PHE A 65 -10.27 5.11 10.72
N VAL A 66 -10.03 4.75 9.45
CA VAL A 66 -8.73 4.32 8.94
C VAL A 66 -7.77 5.51 8.92
N LYS A 67 -6.68 5.38 9.65
CA LYS A 67 -5.63 6.42 9.76
C LYS A 67 -4.38 6.05 8.98
N LEU A 68 -4.10 4.75 8.89
CA LEU A 68 -2.98 4.17 8.17
C LEU A 68 -3.48 2.94 7.40
N VAL A 69 -2.86 2.64 6.26
CA VAL A 69 -3.13 1.44 5.45
C VAL A 69 -1.82 0.87 4.96
N TRP A 70 -1.63 -0.45 5.08
CA TRP A 70 -0.43 -1.14 4.63
C TRP A 70 -0.29 -1.15 3.10
N THR A 71 0.95 -1.04 2.61
CA THR A 71 1.34 -1.33 1.22
C THR A 71 2.35 -2.49 1.20
N ALA A 72 2.91 -2.80 0.04
CA ALA A 72 3.91 -3.86 -0.12
C ALA A 72 5.35 -3.46 0.26
N GLY A 73 5.61 -2.21 0.66
CA GLY A 73 6.98 -1.72 0.88
C GLY A 73 7.57 -2.18 2.22
N LEU A 74 8.81 -2.66 2.19
CA LEU A 74 9.56 -3.13 3.36
C LEU A 74 11.01 -2.69 3.31
N ASP A 75 11.59 -2.40 4.48
CA ASP A 75 13.04 -2.28 4.68
C ASP A 75 13.55 -3.50 5.45
N VAL A 76 13.91 -4.56 4.74
CA VAL A 76 14.21 -5.87 5.35
C VAL A 76 15.53 -5.86 6.10
N ASP A 77 16.52 -5.09 5.62
CA ASP A 77 17.89 -5.10 6.10
C ASP A 77 18.21 -3.91 7.04
N GLU A 78 17.22 -3.05 7.32
CA GLU A 78 17.33 -1.85 8.19
C GLU A 78 18.46 -0.91 7.75
N ASP A 79 18.66 -0.80 6.44
CA ASP A 79 19.75 -0.04 5.83
C ASP A 79 19.24 1.03 4.86
N ASP A 80 17.95 1.40 5.01
CA ASP A 80 17.20 2.31 4.15
C ASP A 80 17.03 1.80 2.70
N ASN A 81 17.30 0.52 2.41
CA ASN A 81 17.05 -0.07 1.10
C ASN A 81 15.66 -0.71 1.03
N TRP A 82 14.68 0.12 0.71
CA TRP A 82 13.30 -0.31 0.55
C TRP A 82 13.09 -1.24 -0.65
N THR A 83 12.33 -2.30 -0.44
CA THR A 83 11.96 -3.32 -1.44
C THR A 83 10.46 -3.59 -1.43
N TRP A 84 9.95 -4.15 -2.52
CA TRP A 84 8.59 -4.69 -2.57
C TRP A 84 8.55 -6.14 -2.06
N GLN A 85 7.66 -6.43 -1.11
CA GLN A 85 7.55 -7.72 -0.41
C GLN A 85 7.36 -8.94 -1.33
N ASP A 86 6.74 -8.76 -2.49
CA ASP A 86 6.36 -9.86 -3.37
C ASP A 86 7.55 -10.49 -4.11
N ASN A 87 8.54 -9.67 -4.47
CA ASN A 87 9.67 -10.12 -5.29
C ASN A 87 11.04 -9.61 -4.83
N ASN A 88 11.09 -8.81 -3.76
CA ASN A 88 12.28 -8.11 -3.27
C ASN A 88 12.90 -7.16 -4.31
N ASP A 89 12.13 -6.70 -5.30
CA ASP A 89 12.61 -5.66 -6.21
C ASP A 89 12.80 -4.36 -5.42
N PRO A 90 13.92 -3.66 -5.64
CA PRO A 90 14.16 -2.40 -4.96
C PRO A 90 13.14 -1.35 -5.41
N ILE A 91 12.63 -0.57 -4.46
CA ILE A 91 11.77 0.58 -4.76
C ILE A 91 12.63 1.63 -5.45
N THR A 92 12.52 1.70 -6.77
CA THR A 92 13.26 2.64 -7.61
C THR A 92 12.28 3.47 -8.44
N GLY A 93 12.58 4.76 -8.62
CA GLY A 93 11.76 5.66 -9.42
C GLY A 93 10.81 6.52 -8.57
N PHE A 94 9.50 6.29 -8.67
CA PHE A 94 8.51 7.12 -7.99
C PHE A 94 8.48 6.84 -6.48
N THR A 95 8.48 7.91 -5.69
CA THR A 95 8.31 7.85 -4.23
C THR A 95 7.46 9.03 -3.78
N ASP A 96 6.71 8.86 -2.68
CA ASP A 96 5.90 9.92 -2.09
C ASP A 96 5.98 9.91 -0.57
N TRP A 97 7.21 9.85 -0.04
CA TRP A 97 7.52 9.93 1.38
C TRP A 97 6.91 11.18 2.02
N ALA A 98 6.19 11.00 3.12
CA ALA A 98 5.73 12.12 3.92
C ALA A 98 6.95 12.86 4.48
N PRO A 99 6.86 14.17 4.72
CA PRO A 99 7.89 14.88 5.48
C PRO A 99 8.10 14.18 6.82
N TYR A 100 9.36 13.89 7.17
CA TYR A 100 9.74 13.14 8.37
C TYR A 100 9.24 11.68 8.38
N ALA A 101 9.01 11.06 7.21
CA ALA A 101 8.77 9.62 7.13
C ALA A 101 10.07 8.83 6.95
N ASP A 102 11.13 9.44 6.45
CA ASP A 102 12.42 8.81 6.14
C ASP A 102 13.33 8.63 7.37
N GLY A 103 12.75 8.40 8.55
CA GLY A 103 13.50 8.16 9.78
C GLY A 103 14.26 9.39 10.33
N VAL A 104 14.01 10.60 9.79
CA VAL A 104 14.67 11.84 10.27
C VAL A 104 14.01 12.39 11.55
N ASP A 105 12.97 11.75 12.08
CA ASP A 105 12.41 11.97 13.41
C ASP A 105 12.86 10.93 14.46
N ASP A 106 14.18 10.71 14.54
CA ASP A 106 15.04 10.53 15.74
C ASP A 106 14.44 9.97 17.06
N TYR A 107 13.52 9.00 17.06
CA TYR A 107 13.05 8.39 18.31
C TYR A 107 12.78 6.88 18.32
N ASN A 108 12.77 6.17 17.17
CA ASN A 108 12.54 4.72 17.16
C ASN A 108 13.64 3.98 16.40
N TYR A 109 14.71 3.67 17.11
CA TYR A 109 15.77 2.75 16.71
C TYR A 109 15.20 1.41 16.21
N GLY A 110 15.26 1.12 14.90
CA GLY A 110 15.29 -0.24 14.35
C GLY A 110 14.02 -1.10 14.46
N PHE A 111 12.83 -0.51 14.48
CA PHE A 111 11.57 -1.29 14.52
C PHE A 111 10.52 -0.83 13.50
N GLU A 112 10.83 0.16 12.66
CA GLU A 112 9.92 0.76 11.69
C GLU A 112 10.36 0.42 10.27
N ASN A 113 10.02 -0.80 9.83
CA ASN A 113 10.54 -1.37 8.58
C ASN A 113 9.42 -1.60 7.54
N CYS A 114 8.21 -1.09 7.78
CA CYS A 114 7.05 -1.32 6.92
C CYS A 114 6.47 0.00 6.39
N LEU A 115 6.04 -0.05 5.13
CA LEU A 115 5.47 1.08 4.41
C LEU A 115 3.95 1.14 4.55
N ALA A 116 3.44 2.27 5.03
CA ALA A 116 2.00 2.55 5.10
C ALA A 116 1.65 3.90 4.48
N LEU A 117 0.41 4.08 4.06
CA LEU A 117 -0.14 5.38 3.65
C LEU A 117 -0.86 6.02 4.83
N GLY A 118 -0.55 7.29 5.14
CA GLY A 118 -1.08 7.95 6.33
C GLY A 118 -2.00 9.13 6.10
N ARG A 119 -3.22 9.09 6.65
CA ARG A 119 -4.24 10.15 6.51
C ARG A 119 -3.77 11.53 6.97
N THR A 120 -3.01 11.61 8.05
CA THR A 120 -2.49 12.88 8.59
C THR A 120 -1.42 13.51 7.72
N SER A 121 -0.87 12.73 6.78
CA SER A 121 0.18 13.12 5.85
C SER A 121 -0.35 13.21 4.42
N ASP A 122 -1.64 13.51 4.24
CA ASP A 122 -2.31 13.50 2.93
C ASP A 122 -2.10 12.18 2.18
N TRP A 123 -2.18 11.08 2.92
CA TRP A 123 -1.94 9.71 2.43
C TRP A 123 -0.57 9.51 1.76
N ALA A 124 0.41 10.35 2.08
CA ALA A 124 1.81 10.14 1.72
C ALA A 124 2.38 8.91 2.47
N TRP A 125 3.48 8.39 1.94
CA TRP A 125 4.17 7.20 2.41
C TRP A 125 4.81 7.46 3.77
N ARG A 126 4.57 6.55 4.71
CA ARG A 126 5.09 6.60 6.07
C ARG A 126 5.80 5.31 6.38
N VAL A 127 6.95 5.46 7.01
CA VAL A 127 7.64 4.38 7.70
C VAL A 127 6.98 4.22 9.06
N VAL A 128 6.58 3.00 9.38
CA VAL A 128 5.87 2.68 10.62
C VAL A 128 6.27 1.28 11.09
N SER A 129 6.05 1.01 12.38
CA SER A 129 6.33 -0.30 12.95
C SER A 129 5.52 -1.40 12.27
N CYS A 130 6.23 -2.43 11.80
CA CYS A 130 5.64 -3.66 11.29
C CYS A 130 4.85 -4.42 12.36
N ASP A 131 4.73 -3.99 13.61
CA ASP A 131 3.87 -4.68 14.59
C ASP A 131 2.45 -4.10 14.62
N LEU A 132 2.16 -3.06 13.83
CA LEU A 132 0.86 -2.41 13.82
C LEU A 132 -0.21 -3.23 13.10
N GLU A 133 -1.34 -3.44 13.77
CA GLU A 133 -2.54 -4.01 13.17
C GLU A 133 -3.27 -2.96 12.33
N LEU A 134 -2.94 -2.87 11.05
CA LEU A 134 -3.54 -1.93 10.11
C LEU A 134 -4.31 -2.65 9.00
N PRO A 135 -5.32 -1.98 8.42
CA PRO A 135 -5.93 -2.47 7.20
C PRO A 135 -4.92 -2.55 6.05
N ILE A 136 -5.12 -3.49 5.13
CA ILE A 136 -4.20 -3.75 4.00
C ILE A 136 -4.71 -3.16 2.70
N LEU A 137 -3.81 -2.77 1.79
CA LEU A 137 -4.13 -2.43 0.40
C LEU A 137 -3.73 -3.61 -0.50
N CYS A 138 -4.70 -4.25 -1.13
CA CYS A 138 -4.44 -5.34 -2.07
C CYS A 138 -4.48 -4.88 -3.53
N GLU A 139 -3.67 -5.53 -4.35
CA GLU A 139 -3.68 -5.45 -5.80
C GLU A 139 -4.00 -6.86 -6.34
N GLU A 140 -5.13 -6.99 -7.01
CA GLU A 140 -5.50 -8.23 -7.70
C GLU A 140 -5.17 -8.11 -9.19
N PRO A 141 -4.52 -9.12 -9.81
CA PRO A 141 -4.42 -9.17 -11.26
C PRO A 141 -5.80 -9.43 -11.86
N GLU A 142 -6.13 -8.78 -12.98
CA GLU A 142 -7.36 -9.10 -13.69
C GLU A 142 -7.38 -10.58 -14.09
N THR A 143 -8.33 -11.37 -13.57
CA THR A 143 -8.69 -12.63 -14.23
C THR A 143 -9.24 -12.29 -15.61
N PRO A 144 -8.70 -12.83 -16.72
CA PRO A 144 -9.29 -12.65 -18.03
C PRO A 144 -10.73 -13.13 -17.95
N SER A 145 -11.69 -12.22 -18.16
CA SER A 145 -13.11 -12.55 -18.28
C SER A 145 -13.26 -13.70 -19.28
N SER A 146 -13.60 -14.90 -18.79
CA SER A 146 -14.06 -15.97 -19.66
C SER A 146 -15.40 -15.51 -20.22
N ARG A 147 -15.37 -15.02 -21.47
CA ARG A 147 -16.56 -14.69 -22.26
C ARG A 147 -17.56 -15.82 -22.29
#